data_AF-A0A8K0AEX3-F1
#
_entry.id   AF-A0A8K0AEX3-F1
#
_cell.length_a   1.000
_cell.length_b   1.000
_cell.length_c   1.000
_cell.angle_alpha   90.00
_cell.angle_beta   90.00
_cell.angle_gamma   90.00
#
_symmetry.space_group_name_H-M   'P 1'
#
loop_
_entity.id
_entity.type
_entity.pdbx_description
1 polymer ?
#
loop_
_entity_poly.entity_id
_entity_poly.type
_entity_poly.pdbx_seq_one_letter_code
_entity_poly.pdbx_strand_id
1 'polypeptide(L)'
;MGKNTLETDHRANPVRSFASDATPRIPLITERVGLRWRDLAGRLGFSADDIDGIAASFRSYNYQACCRAMLEKWQQVQEDEGILKLQILKTALYEMMLQDVAHALQKQLDAVVMAQTALLMTAEFLSDNLDKDTVSHFLENRGVSSDQMSTSDLVGVLVDCIKTPEDYEELIQSFEKSGQAFLVKEIRTFEWF
;
A
#
# COMPACT_ATOMS: atom_id res chain seq x y z
N MET A 1 -6.83 39.25 32.20
CA MET A 1 -5.54 39.35 31.48
C MET A 1 -4.86 37.99 31.59
N GLY A 2 -4.72 37.28 30.46
CA GLY A 2 -4.00 35.99 30.34
C GLY A 2 -4.83 34.78 30.77
N LYS A 3 -4.88 33.65 30.05
CA LYS A 3 -4.25 33.22 28.80
C LYS A 3 -5.22 32.23 28.14
N ASN A 4 -5.41 32.37 26.82
CA ASN A 4 -6.07 31.37 25.99
C ASN A 4 -5.11 30.17 25.85
N THR A 5 -5.57 28.98 26.23
CA THR A 5 -4.87 27.74 25.89
C THR A 5 -5.57 27.16 24.66
N LEU A 6 -4.86 27.20 23.54
CA LEU A 6 -5.19 26.50 22.31
C LEU A 6 -5.24 24.99 22.60
N GLU A 7 -6.40 24.38 22.43
CA GLU A 7 -6.51 22.95 22.14
C GLU A 7 -6.12 22.77 20.67
N THR A 8 -4.91 22.27 20.46
CA THR A 8 -4.48 21.63 19.23
C THR A 8 -4.10 20.19 19.54
N ASP A 9 -4.35 19.33 18.57
CA ASP A 9 -3.85 17.96 18.41
C ASP A 9 -4.55 16.85 19.21
N HIS A 10 -4.85 15.66 18.68
CA HIS A 10 -4.36 14.96 17.49
C HIS A 10 -5.52 14.20 16.82
N ARG A 11 -5.90 14.56 15.59
CA ARG A 11 -6.67 13.65 14.75
C ARG A 11 -5.65 12.80 13.99
N ALA A 12 -5.31 11.65 14.57
CA ALA A 12 -4.55 10.60 13.92
C ALA A 12 -5.16 10.37 12.53
N ASN A 13 -4.40 10.72 11.49
CA ASN A 13 -4.74 10.43 10.12
C ASN A 13 -4.17 9.05 9.83
N PRO A 14 -4.98 7.98 9.67
CA PRO A 14 -4.46 6.67 9.41
C PRO A 14 -3.92 6.68 7.97
N VAL A 15 -2.60 6.70 7.87
CA VAL A 15 -1.86 6.54 6.62
C VAL A 15 -2.22 5.16 6.08
N ARG A 16 -3.23 5.07 5.21
CA ARG A 16 -3.48 3.87 4.42
C ARG A 16 -2.36 3.77 3.39
N SER A 17 -1.35 2.97 3.74
CA SER A 17 -0.27 2.55 2.85
C SER A 17 -0.83 2.02 1.52
N PHE A 18 -0.29 2.53 0.42
CA PHE A 18 -0.55 2.04 -0.95
C PHE A 18 -0.13 0.59 -1.15
N ALA A 19 0.76 0.12 -0.30
CA ALA A 19 1.41 -1.15 -0.46
C ALA A 19 0.78 -2.17 0.46
N SER A 20 0.21 -3.21 -0.16
CA SER A 20 -0.14 -4.50 0.45
C SER A 20 -1.39 -4.53 1.31
N ASP A 21 -2.50 -4.63 0.60
CA ASP A 21 -3.59 -5.39 1.16
C ASP A 21 -3.76 -6.72 0.40
N ALA A 22 -3.72 -7.84 1.13
CA ALA A 22 -4.12 -9.15 0.61
C ALA A 22 -5.65 -9.28 0.53
N THR A 23 -6.42 -8.28 1.03
CA THR A 23 -7.88 -8.21 1.05
C THR A 23 -8.55 -8.62 -0.27
N PRO A 24 -8.15 -8.12 -1.45
CA PRO A 24 -8.79 -8.54 -2.70
C PRO A 24 -8.61 -10.03 -3.02
N ARG A 25 -7.65 -10.72 -2.39
CA ARG A 25 -7.37 -12.16 -2.58
C ARG A 25 -7.83 -13.02 -1.41
N ILE A 26 -8.26 -12.45 -0.29
CA ILE A 26 -8.82 -13.19 0.84
C ILE A 26 -9.91 -14.17 0.37
N PRO A 27 -10.88 -13.81 -0.50
CA PRO A 27 -11.87 -14.77 -0.98
C PRO A 27 -11.24 -15.99 -1.67
N LEU A 28 -10.29 -15.77 -2.60
CA LEU A 28 -9.60 -16.84 -3.31
C LEU A 28 -8.79 -17.74 -2.36
N ILE A 29 -8.08 -17.14 -1.41
CA ILE A 29 -7.30 -17.88 -0.42
C ILE A 29 -8.24 -18.69 0.49
N THR A 30 -9.33 -18.10 0.96
CA THR A 30 -10.30 -18.77 1.83
C THR A 30 -10.96 -19.96 1.15
N GLU A 31 -11.29 -19.84 -0.14
CA GLU A 31 -11.86 -20.92 -0.94
C GLU A 31 -10.87 -22.09 -1.10
N ARG A 32 -9.60 -21.80 -1.36
CA ARG A 32 -8.58 -22.81 -1.66
C ARG A 32 -7.94 -23.45 -0.43
N VAL A 33 -7.80 -22.70 0.65
CA VAL A 33 -7.24 -23.19 1.92
C VAL A 33 -8.27 -24.04 2.66
N GLY A 34 -9.54 -23.62 2.68
CA GLY A 34 -10.65 -24.38 3.24
C GLY A 34 -10.36 -24.96 4.63
N LEU A 35 -10.44 -26.29 4.75
CA LEU A 35 -10.21 -27.04 6.00
C LEU A 35 -8.79 -26.88 6.57
N ARG A 36 -7.81 -26.52 5.74
CA ARG A 36 -6.39 -26.41 6.10
C ARG A 36 -6.03 -25.04 6.65
N TRP A 37 -7.02 -24.21 7.01
CA TRP A 37 -6.78 -22.86 7.51
C TRP A 37 -5.95 -22.83 8.80
N ARG A 38 -6.04 -23.88 9.64
CA ARG A 38 -5.21 -24.02 10.85
C ARG A 38 -3.74 -24.23 10.51
N ASP A 39 -3.44 -25.01 9.48
CA ASP A 39 -2.07 -25.22 9.01
C ASP A 39 -1.48 -23.90 8.50
N LEU A 40 -2.28 -23.13 7.75
CA LEU A 40 -1.88 -21.81 7.28
C LEU A 40 -1.65 -20.86 8.46
N ALA A 41 -2.55 -20.83 9.44
CA ALA A 41 -2.41 -20.00 10.63
C ALA A 41 -1.10 -20.30 11.38
N GLY A 42 -0.76 -21.58 11.57
CA GLY A 42 0.51 -21.97 12.19
C GLY A 42 1.74 -21.46 11.41
N ARG A 43 1.71 -21.54 10.07
CA ARG A 43 2.79 -21.00 9.22
C ARG A 43 2.88 -19.47 9.25
N LEU A 44 1.76 -18.80 9.49
CA LEU A 44 1.69 -17.34 9.66
C LEU A 44 2.03 -16.89 11.09
N GLY A 45 2.43 -17.81 11.97
CA GLY A 45 2.93 -17.51 13.31
C GLY A 45 1.84 -17.44 14.40
N PHE A 46 0.60 -17.84 14.11
CA PHE A 46 -0.44 -17.90 15.14
C PHE A 46 -0.15 -19.01 16.16
N SER A 47 -0.40 -18.72 17.44
CA SER A 47 -0.33 -19.72 18.51
C SER A 47 -1.53 -20.67 18.46
N ALA A 48 -1.44 -21.83 19.14
CA ALA A 48 -2.57 -22.74 19.27
C ALA A 48 -3.78 -22.06 19.93
N ASP A 49 -3.54 -21.24 20.95
CA ASP A 49 -4.58 -20.47 21.65
C ASP A 49 -5.27 -19.47 20.72
N ASP A 50 -4.51 -18.79 19.84
CA ASP A 50 -5.11 -17.91 18.84
C ASP A 50 -5.98 -18.67 17.85
N ILE A 51 -5.51 -19.84 17.38
CA ILE A 51 -6.23 -20.69 16.43
C ILE A 51 -7.54 -21.18 17.07
N ASP A 52 -7.48 -21.64 18.31
CA ASP A 52 -8.66 -22.11 19.03
C ASP A 52 -9.63 -20.97 19.35
N GLY A 53 -9.12 -19.78 19.69
CA GLY A 53 -9.93 -18.59 19.88
C GLY A 53 -10.69 -18.16 18.60
N ILE A 54 -10.01 -18.20 17.44
CA ILE A 54 -10.65 -17.96 16.14
C ILE A 54 -11.69 -19.04 15.86
N ALA A 55 -11.35 -20.32 16.07
CA ALA A 55 -12.28 -21.43 15.83
C ALA A 55 -13.53 -21.38 16.71
N ALA A 56 -13.40 -20.98 17.97
CA ALA A 56 -14.50 -20.86 18.93
C ALA A 56 -15.46 -19.70 18.60
N SER A 57 -14.97 -18.68 17.87
CA SER A 57 -15.76 -17.52 17.47
C SER A 57 -16.77 -17.81 16.35
N PHE A 58 -16.60 -18.93 15.64
CA PHE A 58 -17.50 -19.33 14.56
C PHE A 58 -18.20 -20.65 14.91
N ARG A 59 -19.43 -20.83 14.40
CA ARG A 59 -20.13 -22.11 14.52
C ARG A 59 -19.24 -23.21 13.92
N SER A 60 -19.18 -24.36 14.61
CA SER A 60 -18.55 -25.58 14.09
C SER A 60 -18.94 -25.74 12.61
N TYR A 61 -17.96 -25.92 11.73
CA TYR A 61 -18.09 -26.09 10.27
C TYR A 61 -17.94 -24.85 9.36
N ASN A 62 -17.80 -23.62 9.87
CA ASN A 62 -17.54 -22.46 8.98
C ASN A 62 -16.04 -22.16 8.76
N TYR A 63 -15.34 -23.11 8.13
CA TYR A 63 -13.88 -23.02 7.90
C TYR A 63 -13.46 -21.82 7.05
N GLN A 64 -14.31 -21.39 6.10
CA GLN A 64 -14.05 -20.22 5.27
C GLN A 64 -14.10 -18.93 6.11
N ALA A 65 -15.07 -18.81 7.02
CA ALA A 65 -15.13 -17.66 7.94
C ALA A 65 -13.94 -17.65 8.90
N CYS A 66 -13.52 -18.81 9.43
CA CYS A 66 -12.31 -18.89 10.25
C CYS A 66 -11.05 -18.47 9.47
N CYS A 67 -10.89 -18.94 8.24
CA CYS A 67 -9.76 -18.58 7.38
C CYS A 67 -9.75 -17.07 7.08
N ARG A 68 -10.92 -16.49 6.77
CA ARG A 68 -11.05 -15.05 6.51
C ARG A 68 -10.68 -14.24 7.74
N ALA A 69 -11.27 -14.57 8.89
CA ALA A 69 -11.00 -13.86 10.14
C ALA A 69 -9.53 -13.97 10.56
N MET A 70 -8.90 -15.13 10.34
CA MET A 70 -7.47 -15.31 10.57
C MET A 70 -6.62 -14.39 9.67
N LEU A 71 -6.91 -14.33 8.37
CA LEU A 71 -6.20 -13.46 7.43
C LEU A 71 -6.40 -11.97 7.76
N GLU A 72 -7.63 -11.57 8.10
CA GLU A 72 -7.94 -10.19 8.52
C GLU A 72 -7.19 -9.83 9.81
N LYS A 73 -7.19 -10.71 10.82
CA LYS A 73 -6.42 -10.52 12.06
C LYS A 73 -4.93 -10.42 11.76
N TRP A 74 -4.40 -11.29 10.90
CA TRP A 74 -2.98 -11.30 10.53
C TRP A 74 -2.55 -10.01 9.82
N GLN A 75 -3.40 -9.46 8.96
CA GLN A 75 -3.14 -8.17 8.33
C GLN A 75 -3.04 -7.03 9.33
N GLN A 76 -3.82 -7.06 10.41
CA GLN A 76 -3.86 -6.00 11.42
C GLN A 76 -2.65 -5.99 12.37
N VAL A 77 -1.84 -7.07 12.44
CA VAL A 77 -0.77 -7.17 13.44
C VAL A 77 0.35 -6.12 13.25
N GLN A 78 0.55 -5.58 12.04
CA GLN A 78 1.61 -4.61 11.73
C GLN A 78 1.23 -3.77 10.49
N GLU A 79 1.08 -2.46 10.64
CA GLU A 79 0.55 -1.58 9.59
C GLU A 79 1.55 -1.31 8.44
N ASP A 80 2.85 -1.55 8.65
CA ASP A 80 3.91 -1.09 7.72
C ASP A 80 4.67 -2.22 6.96
N GLU A 81 4.33 -3.49 7.18
CA GLU A 81 5.08 -4.63 6.61
C GLU A 81 4.40 -5.26 5.39
N GLY A 82 3.81 -4.42 4.55
CA GLY A 82 2.98 -4.86 3.45
C GLY A 82 3.59 -5.94 2.53
N ILE A 83 4.62 -5.55 1.79
CA ILE A 83 5.29 -6.45 0.84
C ILE A 83 5.79 -7.72 1.53
N LEU A 84 6.36 -7.57 2.73
CA LEU A 84 6.87 -8.67 3.53
C LEU A 84 5.75 -9.66 3.90
N LYS A 85 4.58 -9.15 4.28
CA LYS A 85 3.38 -9.97 4.50
C LYS A 85 3.03 -10.76 3.24
N LEU A 86 2.85 -10.11 2.10
CA LEU A 86 2.53 -10.84 0.86
C LEU A 86 3.57 -11.93 0.53
N GLN A 87 4.86 -11.69 0.80
CA GLN A 87 5.92 -12.69 0.65
C GLN A 87 5.79 -13.86 1.63
N ILE A 88 5.54 -13.60 2.92
CA ILE A 88 5.31 -14.63 3.95
C ILE A 88 4.10 -15.49 3.56
N LEU A 89 2.98 -14.86 3.21
CA LEU A 89 1.75 -15.53 2.80
C LEU A 89 1.95 -16.38 1.53
N LYS A 90 2.64 -15.83 0.52
CA LYS A 90 3.00 -16.57 -0.70
C LYS A 90 3.82 -17.81 -0.36
N THR A 91 4.82 -17.67 0.48
CA THR A 91 5.72 -18.77 0.88
C THR A 91 4.94 -19.85 1.61
N ALA A 92 4.12 -19.48 2.60
CA ALA A 92 3.27 -20.42 3.32
C ALA A 92 2.31 -21.18 2.38
N LEU A 93 1.70 -20.51 1.41
CA LEU A 93 0.81 -21.14 0.43
C LEU A 93 1.56 -22.08 -0.52
N TYR A 94 2.77 -21.71 -0.95
CA TYR A 94 3.62 -22.56 -1.78
C TYR A 94 4.00 -23.86 -1.05
N GLU A 95 4.41 -23.77 0.21
CA GLU A 95 4.73 -24.93 1.06
C GLU A 95 3.50 -25.80 1.35
N MET A 96 2.30 -25.22 1.28
CA MET A 96 1.05 -25.96 1.38
C MET A 96 0.61 -26.62 0.05
N MET A 97 1.44 -26.56 -1.00
CA MET A 97 1.14 -27.05 -2.36
C MET A 97 -0.02 -26.29 -3.03
N LEU A 98 -0.31 -25.06 -2.60
CA LEU A 98 -1.31 -24.17 -3.21
C LEU A 98 -0.63 -23.23 -4.21
N GLN A 99 0.09 -23.82 -5.17
CA GLN A 99 0.96 -23.09 -6.09
C GLN A 99 0.17 -22.14 -7.01
N ASP A 100 -1.03 -22.51 -7.42
CA ASP A 100 -1.91 -21.66 -8.24
C ASP A 100 -2.24 -20.34 -7.54
N VAL A 101 -2.57 -20.39 -6.24
CA VAL A 101 -2.81 -19.21 -5.41
C VAL A 101 -1.51 -18.44 -5.15
N ALA A 102 -0.41 -19.13 -4.88
CA ALA A 102 0.89 -18.51 -4.67
C ALA A 102 1.38 -17.76 -5.93
N HIS A 103 1.19 -18.31 -7.13
CA HIS A 103 1.50 -17.60 -8.38
C HIS A 103 0.61 -16.38 -8.60
N ALA A 104 -0.67 -16.45 -8.23
CA ALA A 104 -1.55 -15.29 -8.31
C ALA A 104 -1.10 -14.15 -7.38
N LEU A 105 -0.60 -14.49 -6.18
CA LEU A 105 0.01 -13.52 -5.26
C LEU A 105 1.36 -13.00 -5.78
N GLN A 106 2.18 -13.84 -6.41
CA GLN A 106 3.44 -13.42 -7.02
C GLN A 106 3.21 -12.33 -8.09
N LYS A 107 2.23 -12.53 -8.98
CA LYS A 107 1.89 -11.51 -9.99
C LYS A 107 1.51 -10.16 -9.38
N GLN A 108 0.84 -10.17 -8.24
CA GLN A 108 0.49 -8.95 -7.52
C GLN A 108 1.72 -8.30 -6.87
N LEU A 109 2.59 -9.11 -6.27
CA LEU A 109 3.84 -8.64 -5.72
C LEU A 109 4.71 -8.00 -6.80
N ASP A 110 4.84 -8.63 -7.96
CA ASP A 110 5.57 -8.10 -9.11
C ASP A 110 4.97 -6.76 -9.55
N ALA A 111 3.65 -6.66 -9.68
CA ALA A 111 2.98 -5.41 -10.03
C ALA A 111 3.23 -4.28 -9.02
N VAL A 112 3.21 -4.58 -7.72
CA VAL A 112 3.51 -3.58 -6.67
C VAL A 112 4.97 -3.14 -6.73
N VAL A 113 5.91 -4.07 -6.91
CA VAL A 113 7.34 -3.75 -7.01
C VAL A 113 7.62 -2.91 -8.25
N MET A 114 7.01 -3.25 -9.39
CA MET A 114 7.14 -2.47 -10.63
C MET A 114 6.57 -1.06 -10.45
N ALA A 115 5.37 -0.93 -9.86
CA ALA A 115 4.78 0.38 -9.57
C ALA A 115 5.66 1.23 -8.63
N GLN A 116 6.22 0.63 -7.57
CA GLN A 116 7.15 1.32 -6.68
C GLN A 116 8.45 1.74 -7.40
N THR A 117 8.97 0.89 -8.29
CA THR A 117 10.16 1.21 -9.09
C THR A 117 9.88 2.37 -10.04
N ALA A 118 8.73 2.36 -10.72
CA ALA A 118 8.31 3.45 -11.61
C ALA A 118 8.12 4.77 -10.85
N LEU A 119 7.54 4.72 -9.64
CA LEU A 119 7.43 5.90 -8.77
C LEU A 119 8.79 6.44 -8.35
N LEU A 120 9.74 5.56 -7.99
CA LEU A 120 11.09 5.98 -7.64
C LEU A 120 11.81 6.63 -8.84
N MET A 121 11.75 6.01 -10.01
CA MET A 121 12.32 6.58 -11.24
C MET A 121 11.68 7.93 -11.59
N THR A 122 10.37 8.04 -11.42
CA THR A 122 9.64 9.31 -11.60
C THR A 122 10.12 10.36 -10.61
N ALA A 123 10.29 10.00 -9.34
CA ALA A 123 10.78 10.91 -8.29
C ALA A 123 12.21 11.40 -8.57
N GLU A 124 13.12 10.49 -8.93
CA GLU A 124 14.50 10.84 -9.30
C GLU A 124 14.54 11.76 -10.52
N PHE A 125 13.81 11.40 -11.58
CA PHE A 125 13.71 12.21 -12.79
C PHE A 125 13.14 13.61 -12.51
N LEU A 126 12.09 13.68 -11.70
CA LEU A 126 11.49 14.93 -11.27
C LEU A 126 12.47 15.76 -10.44
N SER A 127 13.25 15.16 -9.53
CA SER A 127 14.26 15.90 -8.74
C SER A 127 15.28 16.62 -9.63
N ASP A 128 15.64 16.03 -10.76
CA ASP A 128 16.65 16.58 -11.67
C ASP A 128 16.07 17.58 -12.69
N ASN A 129 14.77 17.50 -12.98
CA ASN A 129 14.15 18.20 -14.11
C ASN A 129 12.97 19.11 -13.73
N LEU A 130 12.58 19.17 -12.46
CA LEU A 130 11.41 19.92 -12.01
C LEU A 130 11.64 21.43 -12.01
N ASP A 131 10.67 22.12 -12.59
CA ASP A 131 10.38 23.51 -12.25
C ASP A 131 9.71 23.59 -10.87
N LYS A 132 10.36 24.30 -9.93
CA LYS A 132 9.94 24.40 -8.53
C LYS A 132 8.55 25.05 -8.41
N ASP A 133 8.23 26.01 -9.27
CA ASP A 133 6.99 26.78 -9.20
C ASP A 133 5.77 25.90 -9.51
N THR A 134 5.90 24.99 -10.48
CA THR A 134 4.83 24.06 -10.85
C THR A 134 4.48 23.08 -9.72
N VAL A 135 5.48 22.52 -9.03
CA VAL A 135 5.24 21.60 -7.90
C VAL A 135 4.77 22.34 -6.66
N SER A 136 5.27 23.54 -6.40
CA SER A 136 4.79 24.38 -5.32
C SER A 136 3.30 24.67 -5.48
N HIS A 137 2.86 25.03 -6.69
CA HIS A 137 1.44 25.24 -7.00
C HIS A 137 0.60 23.95 -6.85
N PHE A 138 1.11 22.79 -7.27
CA PHE A 138 0.41 21.51 -7.07
C PHE A 138 0.22 21.18 -5.57
N LEU A 139 1.26 21.36 -4.76
CA LEU A 139 1.24 21.10 -3.32
C LEU A 139 0.35 22.09 -2.56
N GLU A 140 0.38 23.37 -2.93
CA GLU A 140 -0.47 24.41 -2.35
C GLU A 140 -1.96 24.12 -2.57
N ASN A 141 -2.33 23.60 -3.75
CA ASN A 141 -3.71 23.16 -4.03
C ASN A 141 -4.17 22.00 -3.15
N ARG A 142 -3.23 21.26 -2.56
CA ARG A 142 -3.48 20.19 -1.57
C ARG A 142 -3.29 20.65 -0.12
N GLY A 143 -3.12 21.95 0.11
CA GLY A 143 -2.95 22.54 1.44
C GLY A 143 -1.58 22.29 2.05
N VAL A 144 -0.59 21.91 1.24
CA VAL A 144 0.80 21.70 1.67
C VAL A 144 1.60 22.96 1.37
N SER A 145 2.18 23.57 2.41
CA SER A 145 3.08 24.71 2.23
C SER A 145 4.44 24.23 1.73
N SER A 146 4.86 24.79 0.59
CA SER A 146 6.14 24.51 -0.09
C SER A 146 7.23 25.53 0.25
N ASP A 147 6.87 26.59 1.01
CA ASP A 147 7.78 27.69 1.34
C ASP A 147 8.98 27.16 2.12
N GLN A 148 10.18 27.37 1.54
CA GLN A 148 11.49 26.94 2.05
C GLN A 148 11.90 25.48 1.84
N MET A 149 11.10 24.66 1.14
CA MET A 149 11.52 23.28 0.81
C MET A 149 12.59 23.23 -0.28
N SER A 150 13.56 22.31 -0.16
CA SER A 150 14.47 21.97 -1.25
C SER A 150 13.74 21.16 -2.33
N THR A 151 14.30 21.06 -3.54
CA THR A 151 13.70 20.25 -4.61
C THR A 151 13.56 18.78 -4.19
N SER A 152 14.53 18.24 -3.45
CA SER A 152 14.47 16.88 -2.92
C SER A 152 13.36 16.70 -1.89
N ASP A 153 13.15 17.70 -1.01
CA ASP A 153 12.07 17.66 -0.02
C ASP A 153 10.70 17.75 -0.72
N LEU A 154 10.58 18.59 -1.75
CA LEU A 154 9.36 18.72 -2.56
C LEU A 154 9.01 17.41 -3.25
N VAL A 155 9.98 16.73 -3.83
CA VAL A 155 9.78 15.43 -4.48
C VAL A 155 9.34 14.37 -3.47
N GLY A 156 9.96 14.33 -2.28
CA GLY A 156 9.52 13.42 -1.21
C GLY A 156 8.06 13.64 -0.83
N VAL A 157 7.66 14.89 -0.61
CA VAL A 157 6.28 15.25 -0.28
C VAL A 157 5.31 15.01 -1.44
N LEU A 158 5.76 15.19 -2.68
CA LEU A 158 4.98 14.87 -3.88
C LEU A 158 4.67 13.37 -3.96
N VAL A 159 5.68 12.52 -3.75
CA VAL A 159 5.50 11.05 -3.68
C VAL A 159 4.51 10.68 -2.58
N ASP A 160 4.60 11.30 -1.41
CA ASP A 160 3.67 11.05 -0.29
C ASP A 160 2.23 11.51 -0.59
N CYS A 161 2.05 12.48 -1.50
CA CYS A 161 0.75 12.99 -1.92
C CYS A 161 0.08 12.13 -3.00
N ILE A 162 0.83 11.33 -3.74
CA ILE A 162 0.30 10.44 -4.79
C ILE A 162 -0.21 9.17 -4.12
N LYS A 163 -1.50 9.20 -3.79
CA LYS A 163 -2.20 8.14 -3.07
C LYS A 163 -3.29 7.50 -3.91
N THR A 164 -3.36 7.71 -5.20
CA THR A 164 -4.35 7.04 -6.04
C THR A 164 -3.88 7.15 -7.48
N PRO A 165 -4.36 6.27 -8.37
CA PRO A 165 -4.22 6.50 -9.80
C PRO A 165 -4.75 7.88 -10.21
N GLU A 166 -5.82 8.35 -9.57
CA GLU A 166 -6.39 9.68 -9.80
C GLU A 166 -5.44 10.81 -9.39
N ASP A 167 -4.77 10.70 -8.23
CA ASP A 167 -3.77 11.68 -7.78
C ASP A 167 -2.58 11.78 -8.75
N TYR A 168 -2.17 10.63 -9.30
CA TYR A 168 -1.11 10.55 -10.29
C TYR A 168 -1.55 11.20 -11.61
N GLU A 169 -2.76 10.94 -12.10
CA GLU A 169 -3.30 11.59 -13.30
C GLU A 169 -3.47 13.11 -13.13
N GLU A 170 -3.87 13.58 -11.94
CA GLU A 170 -3.93 15.02 -11.63
C GLU A 170 -2.54 15.69 -11.68
N LEU A 171 -1.51 15.00 -11.20
CA LEU A 171 -0.13 15.43 -11.31
C LEU A 171 0.30 15.52 -12.78
N ILE A 172 0.04 14.48 -13.57
CA ILE A 172 0.35 14.45 -15.01
C ILE A 172 -0.33 15.63 -15.72
N GLN A 173 -1.62 15.86 -15.47
CA GLN A 173 -2.34 17.01 -16.04
C GLN A 173 -1.76 18.36 -15.62
N SER A 174 -1.22 18.47 -14.40
CA SER A 174 -0.58 19.70 -13.92
C SER A 174 0.73 19.98 -14.68
N PHE A 175 1.50 18.94 -15.01
CA PHE A 175 2.67 19.06 -15.89
C PHE A 175 2.29 19.44 -17.32
N GLU A 176 1.20 18.88 -17.87
CA GLU A 176 0.73 19.28 -19.21
C GLU A 176 0.32 20.76 -19.25
N LYS A 177 -0.44 21.22 -18.23
CA LYS A 177 -0.93 22.61 -18.14
C LYS A 177 0.18 23.64 -17.94
N SER A 178 1.28 23.25 -17.28
CA SER A 178 2.46 24.10 -17.09
C SER A 178 3.43 24.09 -18.27
N GLY A 179 3.10 23.38 -19.36
CA GLY A 179 3.95 23.29 -20.55
C GLY A 179 5.09 22.28 -20.44
N GLN A 180 5.08 21.42 -19.41
CA GLN A 180 6.09 20.39 -19.16
C GLN A 180 5.72 19.04 -19.80
N ALA A 181 5.20 19.08 -21.03
CA ALA A 181 4.76 17.89 -21.76
C ALA A 181 5.89 16.87 -22.02
N PHE A 182 7.15 17.33 -22.02
CA PHE A 182 8.31 16.43 -22.12
C PHE A 182 8.45 15.54 -20.87
N LEU A 183 8.14 16.06 -19.67
CA LEU A 183 8.15 15.27 -18.44
C LEU A 183 7.08 14.19 -18.50
N VAL A 184 5.87 14.55 -18.93
CA VAL A 184 4.75 13.61 -19.05
C VAL A 184 5.08 12.47 -20.01
N LYS A 185 5.71 12.79 -21.14
CA LYS A 185 6.14 11.79 -22.11
C LYS A 185 7.14 10.80 -21.50
N GLU A 186 8.14 11.30 -20.76
CA GLU A 186 9.17 10.48 -20.15
C GLU A 186 8.63 9.65 -18.98
N ILE A 187 7.83 10.27 -18.09
CA ILE A 187 7.19 9.59 -16.96
C ILE A 187 6.31 8.43 -17.44
N ARG A 188 5.53 8.64 -18.50
CA ARG A 188 4.72 7.56 -19.10
C ARG A 188 5.57 6.42 -19.68
N THR A 189 6.85 6.61 -19.97
CA THR A 189 7.71 5.47 -20.38
C THR A 189 8.02 4.52 -19.24
N PHE A 190 7.94 4.99 -17.98
CA PHE A 190 8.16 4.15 -16.80
C PHE A 190 6.94 3.27 -16.44
N GLU A 191 5.77 3.52 -17.04
CA GLU A 191 4.53 2.76 -16.79
C GLU A 191 4.44 1.43 -17.56
N TRP A 192 5.33 1.20 -18.55
CA TRP A 192 5.20 0.10 -19.52
C TRP A 192 6.22 -1.04 -19.36
N PHE A 193 6.84 -1.20 -18.20
CA PHE A 193 7.81 -2.28 -17.93
C PHE A 193 7.40 -3.17 -16.76
#